data_AF-A0A2V2FC93-F1
#
_entry.id   AF-A0A2V2FC93-F1
#
_cell.length_a   1.000
_cell.length_b   1.000
_cell.length_c   1.000
_cell.angle_alpha   90.00
_cell.angle_beta   90.00
_cell.angle_gamma   90.00
#
_symmetry.space_group_name_H-M   'P 1'
#
loop_
_entity.id
_entity.type
_entity.pdbx_description
1 polymer ?
#
loop_
_entity_poly.entity_id
_entity_poly.type
_entity_poly.pdbx_seq_one_letter_code
_entity_poly.pdbx_strand_id
1 'polypeptide(L)'
;MKRFGTILCTLVLLCALVACGDKTPDSTTASSGDTEQTTVVTEETLGVPETADYGGEAFNILSAGSVAYNDFNFDEESSLALDNAQYKRKRLVEEKYKVEISEVIKQAYSSGGGPGFMQINTDVSAGDCNYDLALIAGYDVSVLAYSGLLYDLNSMPGIDLTKSWWDQKANESLAVNGVMFFTTGEITCSDNNAAFVILFNKGLLKDYELENPYTLVYDGAWTMDKFAELCKTVTEDLDQNGTMDKNDRFGLLVWDDSVVGIVNAAGQRCCTINEDGNIELTLYNETTVSALEKYFSIAYDTQYAYTYQRVSGYNEQELWSGNHGLFWTTWLGIVPRYREMENDFGILPYPKLNAEQKDYYTTVAPYNSQFICMPLIQNDVERAGTITEALAYYGKKIVTPAYYDVNLIGQSTRDEESEDMLKIIFDNLVFDIGYYYQIGPYNKELIYMVREYDTNFASRYDSKKNVAENLLGVINEYYQRAVATWKTDGTAAE
;
A
#
# COMPACT_ATOMS: atom_id res chain seq x y z
N MET A 1 -36.38 20.51 -38.13
CA MET A 1 -37.75 20.90 -37.73
C MET A 1 -38.67 19.70 -37.84
N LYS A 2 -39.35 19.37 -36.73
CA LYS A 2 -40.66 18.70 -36.57
C LYS A 2 -40.94 17.38 -37.35
N ARG A 3 -41.56 16.32 -36.82
CA ARG A 3 -41.89 15.74 -35.49
C ARG A 3 -43.00 14.69 -35.79
N PHE A 4 -43.00 13.56 -35.08
CA PHE A 4 -44.11 12.58 -34.84
C PHE A 4 -44.57 11.69 -36.02
N GLY A 5 -44.94 10.41 -35.85
CA GLY A 5 -45.04 9.55 -34.66
C GLY A 5 -45.68 8.18 -35.01
N THR A 6 -45.13 7.12 -34.40
CA THR A 6 -45.76 5.94 -33.74
C THR A 6 -46.98 5.20 -34.35
N ILE A 7 -46.90 3.86 -34.50
CA ILE A 7 -47.63 2.80 -33.74
C ILE A 7 -47.55 1.41 -34.42
N LEU A 8 -46.86 0.49 -33.72
CA LEU A 8 -47.16 -0.92 -33.34
C LEU A 8 -48.25 -1.76 -34.09
N CYS A 9 -47.88 -2.97 -34.53
CA CYS A 9 -48.50 -4.27 -34.16
C CYS A 9 -47.92 -5.49 -34.92
N THR A 10 -47.18 -6.32 -34.19
CA THR A 10 -47.19 -7.80 -34.13
C THR A 10 -47.79 -8.63 -35.28
N LEU A 11 -47.02 -9.55 -35.89
CA LEU A 11 -47.32 -11.00 -35.86
C LEU A 11 -46.19 -11.87 -36.45
N VAL A 12 -45.90 -12.93 -35.68
CA VAL A 12 -45.03 -14.09 -35.87
C VAL A 12 -45.38 -14.90 -37.14
N LEU A 13 -44.39 -15.46 -37.85
CA LEU A 13 -44.40 -16.90 -38.21
C LEU A 13 -43.04 -17.38 -38.77
N LEU A 14 -42.49 -18.40 -38.09
CA LEU A 14 -41.35 -19.23 -38.47
C LEU A 14 -41.57 -20.03 -39.76
N CYS A 15 -40.47 -20.32 -40.45
CA CYS A 15 -40.06 -21.57 -41.15
C CYS A 15 -38.93 -21.15 -42.13
N ALA A 16 -37.83 -21.84 -42.39
CA ALA A 16 -37.27 -23.13 -42.06
C ALA A 16 -35.74 -22.97 -42.30
N LEU A 17 -34.85 -23.82 -41.81
CA LEU A 17 -34.49 -25.04 -42.54
C LEU A 17 -33.53 -25.87 -41.67
N VAL A 18 -33.97 -27.11 -41.45
CA VAL A 18 -33.18 -28.27 -41.06
C VAL A 18 -32.56 -28.87 -42.33
N ALA A 19 -31.29 -29.29 -42.26
CA ALA A 19 -30.74 -30.48 -42.93
C ALA A 19 -29.34 -30.74 -42.35
N CYS A 20 -29.20 -31.69 -41.40
CA CYS A 20 -28.82 -33.10 -41.62
C CYS A 20 -27.35 -33.23 -42.07
N GLY A 21 -26.47 -34.03 -41.46
CA GLY A 21 -26.54 -35.09 -40.46
C GLY A 21 -25.07 -35.57 -40.25
N ASP A 22 -24.71 -36.58 -39.51
CA ASP A 22 -25.42 -37.61 -38.76
C ASP A 22 -24.33 -38.37 -37.97
N LYS A 23 -24.59 -38.73 -36.71
CA LYS A 23 -24.06 -39.88 -35.93
C LYS A 23 -24.27 -39.68 -34.42
N THR A 24 -25.37 -40.25 -33.92
CA THR A 24 -25.55 -40.73 -32.52
C THR A 24 -25.06 -42.19 -32.44
N PRO A 25 -24.86 -42.85 -31.26
CA PRO A 25 -25.54 -42.71 -29.95
C PRO A 25 -24.53 -42.53 -28.77
N ASP A 26 -24.88 -42.17 -27.53
CA ASP A 26 -25.99 -42.62 -26.69
C ASP A 26 -26.38 -41.60 -25.60
N SER A 27 -27.66 -41.67 -25.21
CA SER A 27 -28.38 -40.97 -24.13
C SER A 27 -27.95 -41.52 -22.76
N THR A 28 -27.98 -40.88 -21.57
CA THR A 28 -28.93 -39.95 -20.92
C THR A 28 -28.20 -39.41 -19.65
N THR A 29 -28.26 -38.14 -19.22
CA THR A 29 -29.20 -37.61 -18.19
C THR A 29 -28.75 -36.21 -17.72
N ALA A 30 -29.73 -35.33 -17.46
CA ALA A 30 -29.72 -34.09 -16.67
C ALA A 30 -28.83 -32.91 -17.11
N SER A 31 -29.45 -31.94 -17.79
CA SER A 31 -29.02 -30.54 -17.74
C SER A 31 -29.63 -29.92 -16.48
N SER A 32 -28.77 -29.72 -15.47
CA SER A 32 -29.04 -28.80 -14.37
C SER A 32 -28.89 -27.39 -14.93
N GLY A 33 -29.95 -26.59 -14.82
CA GLY A 33 -29.90 -25.16 -15.10
C GLY A 33 -29.00 -24.50 -14.07
N ASP A 34 -27.83 -24.05 -14.50
CA ASP A 34 -26.99 -23.18 -13.71
C ASP A 34 -27.62 -21.79 -13.78
N THR A 35 -28.34 -21.45 -12.72
CA THR A 35 -28.83 -20.10 -12.52
C THR A 35 -27.65 -19.37 -11.91
N GLU A 36 -27.03 -18.46 -12.67
CA GLU A 36 -26.08 -17.49 -12.11
C GLU A 36 -26.75 -16.81 -10.92
N GLN A 37 -26.36 -17.25 -9.73
CA GLN A 37 -26.77 -16.64 -8.49
C GLN A 37 -25.96 -15.35 -8.41
N THR A 38 -26.50 -14.26 -8.93
CA THR A 38 -25.99 -12.91 -8.68
C THR A 38 -26.01 -12.71 -7.17
N THR A 39 -24.87 -12.87 -6.52
CA THR A 39 -24.70 -12.52 -5.11
C THR A 39 -24.96 -11.02 -5.03
N VAL A 40 -26.10 -10.63 -4.50
CA VAL A 40 -26.37 -9.24 -4.15
C VAL A 40 -25.39 -8.90 -3.03
N VAL A 41 -24.26 -8.27 -3.38
CA VAL A 41 -23.36 -7.67 -2.40
C VAL A 41 -24.20 -6.59 -1.72
N THR A 42 -24.65 -6.87 -0.50
CA THR A 42 -25.32 -5.86 0.31
C THR A 42 -24.24 -4.86 0.69
N GLU A 43 -24.43 -3.60 0.28
CA GLU A 43 -23.49 -2.54 0.60
C GLU A 43 -23.34 -2.44 2.12
N GLU A 44 -22.10 -2.49 2.60
CA GLU A 44 -21.81 -2.41 4.02
C GLU A 44 -22.30 -1.07 4.58
N THR A 45 -23.04 -1.11 5.68
CA THR A 45 -23.58 0.08 6.34
C THR A 45 -22.64 0.56 7.46
N LEU A 46 -22.61 1.87 7.67
CA LEU A 46 -21.91 2.49 8.79
C LEU A 46 -22.44 1.91 10.12
N GLY A 47 -21.53 1.41 10.97
CA GLY A 47 -21.87 0.78 12.26
C GLY A 47 -22.19 1.76 13.39
N VAL A 48 -21.94 3.05 13.16
CA VAL A 48 -22.24 4.17 14.07
C VAL A 48 -23.42 5.00 13.54
N PRO A 49 -24.06 5.87 14.36
CA PRO A 49 -25.15 6.71 13.90
C PRO A 49 -24.77 7.55 12.68
N GLU A 50 -25.59 7.54 11.62
CA GLU A 50 -25.29 8.29 10.38
C GLU A 50 -25.24 9.82 10.56
N THR A 51 -25.75 10.30 11.70
CA THR A 51 -25.73 11.69 12.13
C THR A 51 -25.66 11.76 13.65
N ALA A 52 -24.94 12.74 14.17
CA ALA A 52 -24.97 13.13 15.57
C ALA A 52 -24.87 14.67 15.65
N ASP A 53 -25.10 15.25 16.83
CA ASP A 53 -24.88 16.68 17.06
C ASP A 53 -23.88 16.86 18.19
N TYR A 54 -22.62 17.04 17.83
CA TYR A 54 -21.54 17.34 18.77
C TYR A 54 -21.34 18.86 18.96
N GLY A 55 -22.36 19.68 18.70
CA GLY A 55 -22.40 21.08 19.11
C GLY A 55 -21.43 22.01 18.40
N GLY A 56 -20.84 21.60 17.28
CA GLY A 56 -19.80 22.35 16.56
C GLY A 56 -18.43 22.26 17.21
N GLU A 57 -18.19 21.29 18.10
CA GLU A 57 -16.88 21.10 18.73
C GLU A 57 -15.79 20.75 17.71
N ALA A 58 -14.56 21.19 18.01
CA ALA A 58 -13.40 20.87 17.20
C ALA A 58 -13.09 19.36 17.25
N PHE A 59 -12.73 18.81 16.09
CA PHE A 59 -12.14 17.49 15.94
C PHE A 59 -10.76 17.66 15.32
N ASN A 60 -9.72 17.53 16.14
CA ASN A 60 -8.36 17.90 15.77
C ASN A 60 -7.54 16.67 15.36
N ILE A 61 -6.97 16.74 14.16
CA ILE A 61 -6.17 15.68 13.56
C ILE A 61 -4.70 16.10 13.53
N LEU A 62 -3.80 15.24 13.99
CA LEU A 62 -2.35 15.40 13.82
C LEU A 62 -1.86 14.55 12.64
N SER A 63 -1.27 15.17 11.62
CA SER A 63 -0.53 14.45 10.57
C SER A 63 0.96 14.74 10.71
N ALA A 64 1.79 13.73 10.99
CA ALA A 64 3.20 13.96 11.32
C ALA A 64 4.16 12.84 10.90
N GLY A 65 5.36 13.25 10.45
CA GLY A 65 6.46 12.33 10.11
C GLY A 65 7.22 12.72 8.84
N SER A 66 7.97 11.78 8.26
CA SER A 66 8.65 11.91 6.96
C SER A 66 7.65 12.16 5.82
N VAL A 67 6.50 11.50 5.92
CA VAL A 67 5.29 11.81 5.18
C VAL A 67 4.25 12.34 6.17
N ALA A 68 3.51 13.36 5.74
CA ALA A 68 2.37 13.90 6.45
C ALA A 68 1.41 14.44 5.39
N TYR A 69 0.54 13.58 4.90
CA TYR A 69 -0.40 13.93 3.83
C TYR A 69 -1.43 14.95 4.35
N ASN A 70 -1.79 15.88 3.47
CA ASN A 70 -2.90 16.78 3.72
C ASN A 70 -4.18 16.05 3.28
N ASP A 71 -4.86 15.39 4.22
CA ASP A 71 -6.10 14.65 3.96
C ASP A 71 -7.34 15.44 4.40
N PHE A 72 -7.17 16.46 5.25
CA PHE A 72 -8.27 17.15 5.94
C PHE A 72 -8.11 18.68 6.01
N ASN A 73 -7.06 19.26 5.42
CA ASN A 73 -6.82 20.70 5.41
C ASN A 73 -7.17 21.36 4.07
N PHE A 74 -8.24 20.91 3.41
CA PHE A 74 -8.83 21.58 2.25
C PHE A 74 -10.05 22.41 2.71
N ASP A 75 -10.08 23.68 2.30
CA ASP A 75 -11.14 24.65 2.70
C ASP A 75 -12.12 24.99 1.58
N GLU A 76 -11.76 24.69 0.34
CA GLU A 76 -12.58 24.92 -0.86
C GLU A 76 -12.44 23.78 -1.87
N GLU A 77 -13.34 23.76 -2.85
CA GLU A 77 -13.26 22.80 -3.95
C GLU A 77 -11.97 22.98 -4.76
N SER A 78 -11.28 21.87 -5.04
CA SER A 78 -10.10 21.84 -5.90
C SER A 78 -10.45 21.44 -7.33
N SER A 79 -9.64 21.86 -8.30
CA SER A 79 -9.69 21.33 -9.67
C SER A 79 -9.11 19.93 -9.77
N LEU A 80 -8.30 19.51 -8.79
CA LEU A 80 -7.78 18.15 -8.68
C LEU A 80 -8.84 17.24 -8.09
N ALA A 81 -9.12 16.12 -8.76
CA ALA A 81 -10.21 15.21 -8.40
C ALA A 81 -10.06 14.63 -6.98
N LEU A 82 -8.85 14.22 -6.60
CA LEU A 82 -8.56 13.65 -5.28
C LEU A 82 -8.74 14.67 -4.16
N ASP A 83 -8.10 15.84 -4.27
CA ASP A 83 -8.23 16.94 -3.31
C ASP A 83 -9.70 17.35 -3.11
N ASN A 84 -10.47 17.43 -4.20
CA ASN A 84 -11.90 17.75 -4.13
C ASN A 84 -12.71 16.64 -3.44
N ALA A 85 -12.34 15.37 -3.63
CA ALA A 85 -12.96 14.26 -2.94
C ALA A 85 -12.66 14.27 -1.43
N GLN A 86 -11.41 14.57 -1.04
CA GLN A 86 -11.01 14.74 0.37
C GLN A 86 -11.77 15.90 1.03
N TYR A 87 -11.88 17.04 0.35
CA TYR A 87 -12.71 18.17 0.77
C TYR A 87 -14.18 17.75 0.99
N LYS A 88 -14.80 17.10 0.00
CA LYS A 88 -16.20 16.67 0.08
C LYS A 88 -16.46 15.69 1.22
N ARG A 89 -15.55 14.74 1.44
CA ARG A 89 -15.61 13.81 2.59
C ARG A 89 -15.61 14.60 3.91
N LYS A 90 -14.63 15.49 4.11
CA LYS A 90 -14.54 16.32 5.33
C LYS A 90 -15.84 17.08 5.57
N ARG A 91 -16.30 17.86 4.56
CA ARG A 91 -17.51 18.68 4.67
C ARG A 91 -18.76 17.84 5.00
N LEU A 92 -18.87 16.67 4.41
CA LEU A 92 -19.98 15.75 4.67
C LEU A 92 -20.00 15.27 6.14
N VAL A 93 -18.83 14.91 6.69
CA VAL A 93 -18.73 14.49 8.10
C VAL A 93 -19.01 15.67 9.03
N GLU A 94 -18.44 16.85 8.78
CA GLU A 94 -18.75 18.07 9.55
C GLU A 94 -20.26 18.37 9.59
N GLU A 95 -20.95 18.26 8.44
CA GLU A 95 -22.39 18.50 8.36
C GLU A 95 -23.22 17.46 9.12
N LYS A 96 -22.87 16.18 8.98
CA LYS A 96 -23.61 15.06 9.58
C LYS A 96 -23.46 14.97 11.10
N TYR A 97 -22.28 15.31 11.61
CA TYR A 97 -21.94 15.13 13.03
C TYR A 97 -21.87 16.45 13.81
N LYS A 98 -22.02 17.60 13.12
CA LYS A 98 -21.90 18.95 13.71
C LYS A 98 -20.58 19.12 14.46
N VAL A 99 -19.48 18.93 13.74
CA VAL A 99 -18.11 19.16 14.21
C VAL A 99 -17.34 20.06 13.25
N GLU A 100 -16.24 20.62 13.72
CA GLU A 100 -15.26 21.34 12.89
C GLU A 100 -13.97 20.51 12.81
N ILE A 101 -13.63 20.00 11.63
CA ILE A 101 -12.45 19.16 11.45
C ILE A 101 -11.25 20.04 11.08
N SER A 102 -10.20 19.97 11.89
CA SER A 102 -8.94 20.66 11.63
C SER A 102 -7.78 19.68 11.59
N GLU A 103 -6.77 19.97 10.76
CA GLU A 103 -5.56 19.15 10.67
C GLU A 103 -4.32 20.01 10.88
N VAL A 104 -3.43 19.52 11.75
CA VAL A 104 -2.11 20.11 11.97
C VAL A 104 -1.07 19.19 11.34
N ILE A 105 -0.36 19.73 10.36
CA ILE A 105 0.69 19.01 9.64
C ILE A 105 2.06 19.33 10.26
N LYS A 106 2.79 18.29 10.66
CA LYS A 106 4.18 18.36 11.16
C LYS A 106 5.08 17.46 10.32
N GLN A 107 5.30 17.84 9.07
CA GLN A 107 6.18 17.11 8.16
C GLN A 107 7.65 17.39 8.45
N ALA A 108 8.43 16.35 8.75
CA ALA A 108 9.88 16.43 8.94
C ALA A 108 10.55 15.08 8.64
N TYR A 109 10.96 14.34 9.66
CA TYR A 109 11.61 13.03 9.57
C TYR A 109 10.80 11.99 10.34
N SER A 110 11.07 10.71 10.11
CA SER A 110 10.58 9.63 10.97
C SER A 110 11.75 8.72 11.35
N SER A 111 11.90 8.45 12.65
CA SER A 111 13.04 7.70 13.19
C SER A 111 12.72 7.02 14.52
N GLY A 112 11.44 6.89 14.88
CA GLY A 112 10.99 6.41 16.19
C GLY A 112 10.93 7.50 17.26
N GLY A 113 11.51 8.67 16.99
CA GLY A 113 11.48 9.85 17.87
C GLY A 113 11.18 11.14 17.12
N GLY A 114 10.51 11.03 15.95
CA GLY A 114 10.17 12.16 15.12
C GLY A 114 9.01 13.01 15.66
N PRO A 115 8.51 13.96 14.85
CA PRO A 115 7.54 14.96 15.28
C PRO A 115 6.24 14.36 15.77
N GLY A 116 5.81 13.22 15.21
CA GLY A 116 4.61 12.52 15.63
C GLY A 116 4.74 11.95 17.04
N PHE A 117 5.82 11.20 17.27
CA PHE A 117 6.14 10.66 18.59
C PHE A 117 6.27 11.77 19.64
N MET A 118 7.05 12.81 19.35
CA MET A 118 7.29 13.90 20.30
C MET A 118 6.01 14.64 20.66
N GLN A 119 5.12 14.88 19.70
CA GLN A 119 3.88 15.61 19.96
C GLN A 119 2.96 14.80 20.86
N ILE A 120 2.64 13.55 20.51
CA ILE A 120 1.76 12.69 21.31
C ILE A 120 2.33 12.45 22.71
N ASN A 121 3.64 12.20 22.82
CA ASN A 121 4.29 12.04 24.11
C ASN A 121 4.17 13.30 24.99
N THR A 122 4.28 14.49 24.39
CA THR A 122 4.13 15.77 25.11
C THR A 122 2.72 15.93 25.63
N ASP A 123 1.72 15.70 24.78
CA ASP A 123 0.30 15.86 25.11
C ASP A 123 -0.13 14.90 26.23
N VAL A 124 0.21 13.61 26.11
CA VAL A 124 -0.08 12.61 27.14
C VAL A 124 0.64 12.93 28.47
N SER A 125 1.89 13.41 28.42
CA SER A 125 2.64 13.77 29.62
C SER A 125 2.10 15.03 30.32
N ALA A 126 1.56 15.97 29.55
CA ALA A 126 1.00 17.22 30.06
C ALA A 126 -0.44 17.06 30.58
N GLY A 127 -1.13 15.99 30.16
CA GLY A 127 -2.56 15.86 30.43
C GLY A 127 -3.42 16.62 29.42
N ASP A 128 -2.89 16.92 28.22
CA ASP A 128 -3.54 17.75 27.21
C ASP A 128 -4.16 16.89 26.10
N CYS A 129 -5.46 17.03 25.87
CA CYS A 129 -6.19 16.39 24.78
C CYS A 129 -6.19 17.25 23.51
N ASN A 130 -4.99 17.55 22.97
CA ASN A 130 -4.87 18.45 21.81
C ASN A 130 -5.37 17.85 20.50
N TYR A 131 -5.32 16.53 20.36
CA TYR A 131 -5.68 15.79 19.14
C TYR A 131 -6.61 14.63 19.48
N ASP A 132 -7.70 14.53 18.73
CA ASP A 132 -8.64 13.40 18.82
C ASP A 132 -8.11 12.20 18.03
N LEU A 133 -7.53 12.47 16.84
CA LEU A 133 -6.98 11.48 15.92
C LEU A 133 -5.57 11.87 15.46
N ALA A 134 -4.74 10.88 15.19
CA ALA A 134 -3.40 11.09 14.63
C ALA A 134 -3.11 10.15 13.47
N LEU A 135 -2.49 10.67 12.41
CA LEU A 135 -1.90 9.92 11.31
C LEU A 135 -0.38 10.12 11.39
N ILE A 136 0.37 9.08 11.74
CA ILE A 136 1.78 9.18 12.13
C ILE A 136 2.64 8.25 11.26
N ALA A 137 3.81 8.73 10.81
CA ALA A 137 4.72 7.92 10.01
C ALA A 137 5.16 6.62 10.69
N GLY A 138 5.41 5.58 9.89
CA GLY A 138 5.57 4.19 10.32
C GLY A 138 6.57 3.94 11.45
N TYR A 139 7.75 4.58 11.42
CA TYR A 139 8.74 4.37 12.50
C TYR A 139 8.32 5.03 13.81
N ASP A 140 7.69 6.21 13.73
CA ASP A 140 7.29 6.96 14.92
C ASP A 140 6.07 6.30 15.61
N VAL A 141 5.07 5.88 14.84
CA VAL A 141 3.87 5.22 15.38
C VAL A 141 4.21 3.86 16.01
N SER A 142 5.18 3.15 15.45
CA SER A 142 5.64 1.88 16.00
C SER A 142 6.23 2.08 17.39
N VAL A 143 6.99 3.15 17.63
CA VAL A 143 7.50 3.47 18.97
C VAL A 143 6.39 3.91 19.91
N LEU A 144 5.44 4.73 19.46
CA LEU A 144 4.25 5.08 20.24
C LEU A 144 3.49 3.84 20.74
N ALA A 145 3.36 2.81 19.89
CA ALA A 145 2.65 1.57 20.18
C ALA A 145 3.24 0.77 21.34
N TYR A 146 4.56 0.83 21.58
CA TYR A 146 5.20 0.19 22.74
C TYR A 146 5.64 1.16 23.86
N SER A 147 5.06 2.37 23.91
CA SER A 147 5.45 3.42 24.87
C SER A 147 4.36 3.85 25.86
N GLY A 148 3.16 3.25 25.82
CA GLY A 148 2.06 3.61 26.74
C GLY A 148 1.27 4.83 26.30
N LEU A 149 1.32 5.18 25.00
CA LEU A 149 0.86 6.48 24.50
C LEU A 149 -0.39 6.41 23.60
N LEU A 150 -0.85 5.22 23.24
CA LEU A 150 -1.96 5.01 22.30
C LEU A 150 -3.10 4.19 22.93
N TYR A 151 -4.33 4.49 22.53
CA TYR A 151 -5.51 3.64 22.78
C TYR A 151 -5.46 2.38 21.92
N ASP A 152 -6.01 1.29 22.47
CA ASP A 152 -6.34 0.10 21.69
C ASP A 152 -7.60 0.35 20.84
N LEU A 153 -7.42 0.41 19.52
CA LEU A 153 -8.49 0.63 18.54
C LEU A 153 -9.56 -0.46 18.57
N ASN A 154 -9.22 -1.70 18.94
CA ASN A 154 -10.21 -2.78 19.10
C ASN A 154 -11.18 -2.54 20.26
N SER A 155 -10.77 -1.73 21.24
CA SER A 155 -11.56 -1.42 22.44
C SER A 155 -12.34 -0.11 22.34
N MET A 156 -12.07 0.69 21.30
CA MET A 156 -12.61 2.04 21.16
C MET A 156 -14.07 2.00 20.67
N PRO A 157 -15.04 2.55 21.43
CA PRO A 157 -16.42 2.65 20.97
C PRO A 157 -16.53 3.38 19.62
N GLY A 158 -17.33 2.81 18.72
CA GLY A 158 -17.57 3.37 17.40
C GLY A 158 -16.58 2.94 16.31
N ILE A 159 -15.47 2.30 16.66
CA ILE A 159 -14.55 1.70 15.68
C ILE A 159 -14.91 0.23 15.46
N ASP A 160 -15.06 -0.18 14.20
CA ASP A 160 -15.22 -1.58 13.83
C ASP A 160 -14.20 -1.97 12.76
N LEU A 161 -13.04 -2.45 13.20
CA LEU A 161 -11.92 -2.82 12.31
C LEU A 161 -12.22 -3.98 11.36
N THR A 162 -13.35 -4.68 11.53
CA THR A 162 -13.78 -5.76 10.60
C THR A 162 -14.38 -5.21 9.30
N LYS A 163 -14.70 -3.91 9.26
CA LYS A 163 -15.33 -3.27 8.11
C LYS A 163 -14.37 -3.09 6.95
N SER A 164 -14.94 -3.10 5.75
CA SER A 164 -14.19 -3.10 4.50
C SER A 164 -13.50 -1.78 4.15
N TRP A 165 -13.66 -0.73 4.96
CA TRP A 165 -12.89 0.53 4.87
C TRP A 165 -11.63 0.52 5.73
N TRP A 166 -11.41 -0.52 6.53
CA TRP A 166 -10.15 -0.78 7.22
C TRP A 166 -9.31 -1.79 6.44
N ASP A 167 -8.00 -1.59 6.36
CA ASP A 167 -7.12 -2.51 5.66
C ASP A 167 -6.94 -3.79 6.50
N GLN A 168 -7.56 -4.88 6.03
CA GLN A 168 -7.52 -6.16 6.73
C GLN A 168 -6.11 -6.76 6.79
N LYS A 169 -5.25 -6.47 5.82
CA LYS A 169 -3.86 -6.97 5.81
C LYS A 169 -3.01 -6.22 6.83
N ALA A 170 -3.25 -4.91 6.97
CA ALA A 170 -2.66 -4.13 8.04
C ALA A 170 -3.14 -4.67 9.39
N ASN A 171 -4.44 -4.91 9.55
CA ASN A 171 -4.99 -5.45 10.79
C ASN A 171 -4.38 -6.82 11.15
N GLU A 172 -4.31 -7.74 10.18
CA GLU A 172 -3.70 -9.07 10.38
C GLU A 172 -2.21 -8.98 10.74
N SER A 173 -1.48 -8.03 10.16
CA SER A 173 -0.03 -7.93 10.33
C SER A 173 0.40 -7.11 11.55
N LEU A 174 -0.48 -6.26 12.09
CA LEU A 174 -0.15 -5.27 13.14
C LEU A 174 -0.89 -5.52 14.46
N ALA A 175 -1.88 -6.42 14.50
CA ALA A 175 -2.55 -6.83 15.73
C ALA A 175 -1.68 -7.77 16.58
N VAL A 176 -1.01 -7.23 17.61
CA VAL A 176 -0.12 -8.01 18.48
C VAL A 176 -0.84 -8.35 19.79
N ASN A 177 -0.85 -9.63 20.17
CA ASN A 177 -1.54 -10.13 21.37
C ASN A 177 -3.03 -9.70 21.50
N GLY A 178 -3.71 -9.46 20.38
CA GLY A 178 -5.13 -9.09 20.33
C GLY A 178 -5.44 -7.61 20.54
N VAL A 179 -4.42 -6.75 20.71
CA VAL A 179 -4.60 -5.29 20.73
C VAL A 179 -4.14 -4.68 19.41
N MET A 180 -4.74 -3.55 19.05
CA MET A 180 -4.44 -2.79 17.83
C MET A 180 -4.16 -1.33 18.19
N PHE A 181 -2.90 -0.92 18.22
CA PHE A 181 -2.55 0.47 18.54
C PHE A 181 -2.53 1.40 17.32
N PHE A 182 -2.31 0.84 16.13
CA PHE A 182 -2.33 1.60 14.90
C PHE A 182 -2.67 0.70 13.70
N THR A 183 -3.32 1.28 12.71
CA THR A 183 -3.69 0.60 11.47
C THR A 183 -3.80 1.61 10.32
N THR A 184 -4.29 1.17 9.17
CA THR A 184 -4.60 2.03 8.03
C THR A 184 -5.91 1.58 7.37
N GLY A 185 -6.37 2.33 6.39
CA GLY A 185 -7.58 2.09 5.64
C GLY A 185 -7.96 3.32 4.84
N GLU A 186 -9.21 3.34 4.38
CA GLU A 186 -9.73 4.33 3.44
C GLU A 186 -9.92 5.73 4.06
N ILE A 187 -9.36 6.00 5.25
CA ILE A 187 -9.27 7.35 5.83
C ILE A 187 -8.19 8.20 5.15
N THR A 188 -7.19 7.57 4.54
CA THR A 188 -6.03 8.21 3.89
C THR A 188 -5.65 7.39 2.66
N CYS A 189 -4.96 8.01 1.70
CA CYS A 189 -4.34 7.30 0.58
C CYS A 189 -2.82 7.12 0.78
N SER A 190 -2.31 7.43 1.98
CA SER A 190 -0.86 7.49 2.26
C SER A 190 -0.17 6.14 2.08
N ASP A 191 -0.79 5.07 2.58
CA ASP A 191 -0.35 3.68 2.46
C ASP A 191 -0.41 3.17 1.01
N ASN A 192 -1.45 3.50 0.24
CA ASN A 192 -1.49 3.20 -1.19
C ASN A 192 -0.30 3.83 -1.91
N ASN A 193 -0.01 5.11 -1.64
CA ASN A 193 1.15 5.81 -2.20
C ASN A 193 2.49 5.21 -1.74
N ALA A 194 2.52 4.52 -0.61
CA ALA A 194 3.72 3.86 -0.10
C ALA A 194 3.94 2.46 -0.71
N ALA A 195 3.03 1.95 -1.55
CA ALA A 195 3.21 0.66 -2.21
C ALA A 195 4.43 0.64 -3.14
N PHE A 196 5.27 -0.39 -3.00
CA PHE A 196 6.40 -0.63 -3.89
C PHE A 196 5.92 -1.15 -5.24
N VAL A 197 6.36 -0.52 -6.32
CA VAL A 197 5.97 -0.88 -7.69
C VAL A 197 7.18 -0.90 -8.62
N ILE A 198 7.01 -1.53 -9.78
CA ILE A 198 7.95 -1.42 -10.88
C ILE A 198 7.27 -0.64 -11.99
N LEU A 199 7.87 0.47 -12.43
CA LEU A 199 7.44 1.13 -13.66
C LEU A 199 8.14 0.49 -14.85
N PHE A 200 7.45 0.33 -15.98
CA PHE A 200 8.09 -0.09 -17.22
C PHE A 200 7.80 0.88 -18.37
N ASN A 201 8.79 1.11 -19.20
CA ASN A 201 8.73 2.05 -20.31
C ASN A 201 8.10 1.37 -21.54
N LYS A 202 6.89 1.82 -21.94
CA LYS A 202 6.16 1.19 -23.06
C LYS A 202 6.84 1.45 -24.42
N GLY A 203 7.53 2.59 -24.55
CA GLY A 203 8.32 2.92 -25.74
C GLY A 203 9.48 1.93 -25.92
N LEU A 204 10.31 1.76 -24.89
CA LEU A 204 11.43 0.81 -24.93
C LEU A 204 10.97 -0.64 -25.09
N LEU A 205 9.86 -1.03 -24.45
CA LEU A 205 9.28 -2.36 -24.64
C LEU A 205 8.99 -2.64 -26.11
N LYS A 206 8.40 -1.66 -26.81
CA LYS A 206 8.08 -1.74 -28.24
C LYS A 206 9.33 -1.74 -29.11
N ASP A 207 10.29 -0.85 -28.83
CA ASP A 207 11.51 -0.69 -29.63
C ASP A 207 12.39 -1.95 -29.61
N TYR A 208 12.38 -2.68 -28.49
CA TYR A 208 13.10 -3.95 -28.33
C TYR A 208 12.24 -5.20 -28.63
N GLU A 209 11.00 -5.02 -29.13
CA GLU A 209 10.07 -6.10 -29.47
C GLU A 209 9.84 -7.10 -28.33
N LEU A 210 9.74 -6.59 -27.09
CA LEU A 210 9.63 -7.40 -25.88
C LEU A 210 8.18 -7.81 -25.59
N GLU A 211 8.03 -8.94 -24.90
CA GLU A 211 6.75 -9.46 -24.42
C GLU A 211 6.08 -8.48 -23.43
N ASN A 212 4.75 -8.33 -23.52
CA ASN A 212 4.01 -7.42 -22.64
C ASN A 212 4.05 -7.92 -21.18
N PRO A 213 4.63 -7.16 -20.23
CA PRO A 213 4.69 -7.55 -18.83
C PRO A 213 3.31 -7.75 -18.18
N TYR A 214 2.26 -7.06 -18.64
CA TYR A 214 0.91 -7.27 -18.12
C TYR A 214 0.39 -8.68 -18.42
N THR A 215 0.61 -9.19 -19.63
CA THR A 215 0.28 -10.57 -19.99
C THR A 215 1.01 -11.56 -19.08
N LEU A 216 2.28 -11.31 -18.79
CA LEU A 216 3.06 -12.14 -17.86
C LEU A 216 2.47 -12.13 -16.45
N VAL A 217 1.93 -11.01 -15.98
CA VAL A 217 1.26 -10.93 -14.67
C VAL A 217 -0.03 -11.73 -14.68
N TYR A 218 -0.89 -11.54 -15.69
CA TYR A 218 -2.17 -12.27 -15.81
C TYR A 218 -1.98 -13.78 -15.90
N ASP A 219 -0.94 -14.22 -16.62
CA ASP A 219 -0.63 -15.63 -16.80
C ASP A 219 0.13 -16.25 -15.62
N GLY A 220 0.49 -15.46 -14.61
CA GLY A 220 1.28 -15.90 -13.47
C GLY A 220 2.77 -16.16 -13.79
N ALA A 221 3.22 -15.76 -14.97
CA ALA A 221 4.58 -15.94 -15.48
C ALA A 221 5.54 -14.79 -15.11
N TRP A 222 5.03 -13.69 -14.55
CA TRP A 222 5.84 -12.59 -14.01
C TRP A 222 6.61 -13.02 -12.76
N THR A 223 7.81 -13.57 -12.98
CA THR A 223 8.71 -14.13 -11.95
C THR A 223 10.05 -13.42 -11.96
N MET A 224 10.84 -13.54 -10.89
CA MET A 224 12.18 -12.93 -10.79
C MET A 224 13.09 -13.38 -11.94
N ASP A 225 12.97 -14.62 -12.41
CA ASP A 225 13.76 -15.14 -13.53
C ASP A 225 13.35 -14.48 -14.86
N LYS A 226 12.04 -14.32 -15.10
CA LYS A 226 11.53 -13.61 -16.29
C LYS A 226 11.85 -12.12 -16.26
N PHE A 227 11.78 -11.50 -15.08
CA PHE A 227 12.21 -10.12 -14.87
C PHE A 227 13.71 -9.96 -15.17
N ALA A 228 14.55 -10.86 -14.67
CA ALA A 228 15.99 -10.88 -14.96
C ALA A 228 16.28 -11.03 -16.46
N GLU A 229 15.56 -11.92 -17.14
CA GLU A 229 15.65 -12.13 -18.60
C GLU A 229 15.41 -10.80 -19.34
N LEU A 230 14.30 -10.12 -19.06
CA LEU A 230 13.93 -8.87 -19.73
C LEU A 230 14.86 -7.70 -19.36
N CYS A 231 15.33 -7.60 -18.11
CA CYS A 231 16.33 -6.60 -17.76
C CYS A 231 17.63 -6.80 -18.57
N LYS A 232 18.03 -8.04 -18.83
CA LYS A 232 19.28 -8.35 -19.54
C LYS A 232 19.18 -8.25 -21.07
N THR A 233 18.04 -7.85 -21.62
CA THR A 233 17.90 -7.56 -23.07
C THR A 233 18.16 -6.10 -23.42
N VAL A 234 18.04 -5.18 -22.47
CA VAL A 234 18.17 -3.73 -22.72
C VAL A 234 19.47 -3.22 -22.11
N THR A 235 20.38 -2.78 -22.98
CA THR A 235 21.62 -2.07 -22.66
C THR A 235 22.04 -1.30 -23.91
N GLU A 236 22.38 -0.02 -23.76
CA GLU A 236 22.85 0.80 -24.88
C GLU A 236 23.76 1.92 -24.36
N ASP A 237 25.01 1.93 -24.83
CA ASP A 237 25.95 3.03 -24.66
C ASP A 237 25.57 4.15 -25.65
N LEU A 238 24.82 5.14 -25.16
CA LEU A 238 24.16 6.16 -25.98
C LEU A 238 25.16 7.20 -26.50
N ASP A 239 26.23 7.47 -25.75
CA ASP A 239 27.25 8.44 -26.14
C ASP A 239 28.50 7.81 -26.79
N GLN A 240 28.54 6.48 -26.86
CA GLN A 240 29.57 5.64 -27.48
C GLN A 240 30.95 5.82 -26.83
N ASN A 241 31.00 6.09 -25.53
CA ASN A 241 32.25 6.31 -24.79
C ASN A 241 32.87 5.00 -24.25
N GLY A 242 32.18 3.87 -24.35
CA GLY A 242 32.60 2.54 -23.91
C GLY A 242 32.42 2.27 -22.42
N THR A 243 31.73 3.14 -21.68
CA THR A 243 31.49 3.07 -20.23
C THR A 243 30.01 3.31 -19.95
N MET A 244 29.33 2.28 -19.46
CA MET A 244 27.93 2.39 -19.03
C MET A 244 27.81 3.30 -17.79
N ASP A 245 27.16 4.45 -17.94
CA ASP A 245 26.90 5.41 -16.87
C ASP A 245 25.52 6.08 -17.00
N LYS A 246 25.27 7.14 -16.21
CA LYS A 246 23.98 7.86 -16.18
C LYS A 246 23.49 8.38 -17.54
N ASN A 247 24.35 8.52 -18.53
CA ASN A 247 24.01 9.00 -19.86
C ASN A 247 23.51 7.88 -20.78
N ASP A 248 23.51 6.63 -20.30
CA ASP A 248 23.22 5.43 -21.08
C ASP A 248 21.89 4.80 -20.73
N ARG A 249 21.54 3.75 -21.47
CA ARG A 249 20.29 3.01 -21.30
C ARG A 249 20.52 1.68 -20.62
N PHE A 250 19.64 1.37 -19.68
CA PHE A 250 19.69 0.18 -18.85
C PHE A 250 18.36 -0.57 -18.88
N GLY A 251 18.42 -1.88 -18.65
CA GLY A 251 17.23 -2.68 -18.41
C GLY A 251 16.61 -2.41 -17.05
N LEU A 252 17.39 -1.95 -16.07
CA LEU A 252 16.92 -1.66 -14.73
C LEU A 252 17.51 -0.39 -14.13
N LEU A 253 16.66 0.55 -13.73
CA LEU A 253 17.01 1.58 -12.76
C LEU A 253 16.70 1.07 -11.35
N VAL A 254 17.72 1.01 -10.49
CA VAL A 254 17.63 0.43 -9.15
C VAL A 254 17.41 1.51 -8.11
N TRP A 255 16.30 1.40 -7.37
CA TRP A 255 16.04 2.14 -6.13
C TRP A 255 16.63 1.36 -4.96
N ASP A 256 17.42 1.99 -4.09
CA ASP A 256 18.14 1.31 -3.01
C ASP A 256 17.19 0.46 -2.13
N ASP A 257 16.01 0.98 -1.83
CA ASP A 257 15.03 0.34 -0.95
C ASP A 257 14.35 -0.88 -1.58
N SER A 258 14.42 -1.05 -2.90
CA SER A 258 13.73 -2.14 -3.62
C SER A 258 14.11 -3.54 -3.14
N VAL A 259 15.29 -3.73 -2.54
CA VAL A 259 15.69 -4.98 -1.89
C VAL A 259 14.76 -5.40 -0.73
N VAL A 260 14.19 -4.43 -0.01
CA VAL A 260 13.16 -4.67 1.00
C VAL A 260 11.87 -5.19 0.34
N GLY A 261 11.55 -4.63 -0.83
CA GLY A 261 10.49 -5.10 -1.73
C GLY A 261 10.64 -6.55 -2.14
N ILE A 262 11.86 -6.96 -2.49
CA ILE A 262 12.19 -8.30 -2.97
C ILE A 262 11.95 -9.38 -1.91
N VAL A 263 12.29 -9.10 -0.65
CA VAL A 263 12.02 -10.04 0.45
C VAL A 263 10.51 -10.30 0.57
N ASN A 264 9.71 -9.23 0.60
CA ASN A 264 8.26 -9.34 0.71
C ASN A 264 7.62 -9.94 -0.54
N ALA A 265 8.12 -9.59 -1.73
CA ALA A 265 7.67 -10.14 -3.00
C ALA A 265 7.91 -11.65 -3.10
N ALA A 266 8.89 -12.21 -2.38
CA ALA A 266 9.11 -13.63 -2.24
C ALA A 266 8.24 -14.31 -1.15
N GLY A 267 7.25 -13.58 -0.61
CA GLY A 267 6.39 -14.04 0.48
C GLY A 267 7.11 -14.18 1.81
N GLN A 268 8.25 -13.52 2.00
CA GLN A 268 8.98 -13.52 3.26
C GLN A 268 8.74 -12.22 4.02
N ARG A 269 8.97 -12.24 5.32
CA ARG A 269 8.84 -11.08 6.21
C ARG A 269 10.05 -11.02 7.13
N CYS A 270 10.42 -9.81 7.52
CA CYS A 270 11.41 -9.58 8.56
C CYS A 270 10.94 -10.18 9.87
N CYS A 271 9.73 -9.84 10.29
CA CYS A 271 9.08 -10.45 11.45
C CYS A 271 7.64 -10.84 11.14
N THR A 272 7.15 -11.83 11.88
CA THR A 272 5.73 -12.25 11.89
C THR A 272 5.21 -12.30 13.31
N ILE A 273 3.89 -12.40 13.46
CA ILE A 273 3.24 -12.66 14.74
C ILE A 273 2.97 -14.17 14.81
N ASN A 274 3.46 -14.82 15.86
CA ASN A 274 3.31 -16.26 16.03
C ASN A 274 2.00 -16.64 16.75
N GLU A 275 1.76 -17.95 16.90
CA GLU A 275 0.54 -18.49 17.51
C GLU A 275 0.33 -18.02 18.97
N ASP A 276 1.41 -17.70 19.68
CA ASP A 276 1.35 -17.15 21.05
C ASP A 276 1.07 -15.63 21.07
N GLY A 277 0.91 -14.99 19.90
CA GLY A 277 0.64 -13.56 19.76
C GLY A 277 1.87 -12.67 19.87
N ASN A 278 3.09 -13.24 19.90
CA ASN A 278 4.34 -12.50 20.00
C ASN A 278 4.95 -12.23 18.62
N ILE A 279 5.64 -11.10 18.49
CA ILE A 279 6.44 -10.79 17.31
C ILE A 279 7.71 -11.65 17.34
N GLU A 280 8.01 -12.34 16.25
CA GLU A 280 9.21 -13.16 16.08
C GLU A 280 9.98 -12.82 14.80
N LEU A 281 11.32 -12.98 14.86
CA LEU A 281 12.21 -12.70 13.74
C LEU A 281 12.24 -13.90 12.77
N THR A 282 11.77 -13.70 11.53
CA THR A 282 11.64 -14.76 10.50
C THR A 282 12.50 -14.54 9.25
N LEU A 283 13.23 -13.43 9.20
CA LEU A 283 13.91 -12.95 7.99
C LEU A 283 14.87 -13.98 7.36
N TYR A 284 15.62 -14.73 8.18
CA TYR A 284 16.71 -15.59 7.68
C TYR A 284 16.23 -17.01 7.39
N ASN A 285 15.95 -17.29 6.12
CA ASN A 285 15.56 -18.61 5.61
C ASN A 285 16.00 -18.80 4.15
N GLU A 286 15.88 -20.02 3.63
CA GLU A 286 16.32 -20.38 2.27
C GLU A 286 15.60 -19.57 1.18
N THR A 287 14.31 -19.26 1.36
CA THR A 287 13.52 -18.47 0.41
C THR A 287 14.03 -17.03 0.35
N THR A 288 14.30 -16.40 1.51
CA THR A 288 14.89 -15.05 1.55
C THR A 288 16.26 -15.03 0.89
N VAL A 289 17.12 -16.01 1.19
CA VAL A 289 18.46 -16.11 0.58
C VAL A 289 18.34 -16.21 -0.94
N SER A 290 17.48 -17.10 -1.44
CA SER A 290 17.27 -17.28 -2.88
C SER A 290 16.74 -16.02 -3.57
N ALA A 291 15.78 -15.32 -2.95
CA ALA A 291 15.24 -14.06 -3.48
C ALA A 291 16.32 -12.98 -3.59
N LEU A 292 17.14 -12.82 -2.54
CA LEU A 292 18.24 -11.85 -2.53
C LEU A 292 19.32 -12.19 -3.56
N GLU A 293 19.73 -13.46 -3.65
CA GLU A 293 20.72 -13.90 -4.65
C GLU A 293 20.27 -13.63 -6.08
N LYS A 294 19.01 -13.98 -6.41
CA LYS A 294 18.42 -13.69 -7.72
C LYS A 294 18.41 -12.20 -8.00
N TYR A 295 17.93 -11.39 -7.06
CA TYR A 295 17.85 -9.95 -7.23
C TYR A 295 19.22 -9.29 -7.38
N PHE A 296 20.20 -9.65 -6.55
CA PHE A 296 21.57 -9.15 -6.65
C PHE A 296 22.23 -9.51 -7.99
N SER A 297 21.92 -10.67 -8.57
CA SER A 297 22.40 -11.06 -9.91
C SER A 297 21.89 -10.17 -11.06
N ILE A 298 20.89 -9.33 -10.77
CA ILE A 298 20.32 -8.33 -11.69
C ILE A 298 20.82 -6.95 -11.29
N ALA A 299 20.55 -6.52 -10.05
CA ALA A 299 20.80 -5.17 -9.58
C ALA A 299 22.29 -4.80 -9.54
N TYR A 300 23.19 -5.79 -9.39
CA TYR A 300 24.63 -5.56 -9.35
C TYR A 300 25.31 -5.72 -10.71
N ASP A 301 24.56 -6.12 -11.74
CA ASP A 301 25.09 -6.26 -13.09
C ASP A 301 25.11 -4.87 -13.76
N THR A 302 26.20 -4.13 -13.56
CA THR A 302 26.34 -2.73 -14.02
C THR A 302 26.31 -2.57 -15.54
N GLN A 303 26.31 -3.66 -16.31
CA GLN A 303 26.06 -3.62 -17.75
C GLN A 303 24.58 -3.37 -18.07
N TYR A 304 23.67 -3.84 -17.22
CA TYR A 304 22.22 -3.85 -17.45
C TYR A 304 21.43 -3.08 -16.39
N ALA A 305 22.04 -2.79 -15.24
CA ALA A 305 21.41 -2.11 -14.12
C ALA A 305 22.20 -0.86 -13.71
N TYR A 306 21.46 0.20 -13.36
CA TYR A 306 22.02 1.44 -12.87
C TYR A 306 21.39 1.84 -11.53
N THR A 307 22.17 1.77 -10.46
CA THR A 307 21.74 2.18 -9.11
C THR A 307 21.91 3.69 -8.94
N TYR A 308 20.91 4.44 -9.42
CA TYR A 308 21.00 5.88 -9.59
C TYR A 308 21.27 6.65 -8.29
N GLN A 309 20.77 6.18 -7.14
CA GLN A 309 20.98 6.85 -5.85
C GLN A 309 22.41 6.77 -5.31
N ARG A 310 23.31 6.04 -5.98
CA ARG A 310 24.74 5.97 -5.64
C ARG A 310 25.54 7.13 -6.22
N VAL A 311 24.96 7.88 -7.17
CA VAL A 311 25.63 8.99 -7.82
C VAL A 311 25.21 10.29 -7.17
N SER A 312 26.19 11.09 -6.73
CA SER A 312 25.92 12.40 -6.14
C SER A 312 25.20 13.30 -7.14
N GLY A 313 24.11 13.93 -6.70
CA GLY A 313 23.29 14.78 -7.57
C GLY A 313 22.54 14.02 -8.65
N TYR A 314 22.19 12.75 -8.40
CA TYR A 314 21.27 12.00 -9.25
C TYR A 314 19.98 12.77 -9.46
N ASN A 315 19.35 12.53 -10.61
CA ASN A 315 18.05 13.08 -10.96
C ASN A 315 17.22 11.97 -11.59
N GLU A 316 16.39 11.32 -10.77
CA GLU A 316 15.48 10.26 -11.22
C GLU A 316 14.45 10.76 -12.24
N GLN A 317 14.10 12.05 -12.20
CA GLN A 317 13.21 12.65 -13.19
C GLN A 317 13.87 12.66 -14.57
N GLU A 318 15.11 13.14 -14.66
CA GLU A 318 15.87 13.17 -15.93
C GLU A 318 16.10 11.76 -16.47
N LEU A 319 16.47 10.81 -15.60
CA LEU A 319 16.71 9.41 -16.02
C LEU A 319 15.45 8.76 -16.57
N TRP A 320 14.33 8.84 -15.83
CA TRP A 320 13.10 8.19 -16.28
C TRP A 320 12.50 8.87 -17.50
N SER A 321 12.41 10.21 -17.49
CA SER A 321 11.89 10.98 -18.64
C SER A 321 12.79 10.96 -19.87
N GLY A 322 14.09 10.71 -19.70
CA GLY A 322 15.03 10.49 -20.80
C GLY A 322 15.00 9.08 -21.38
N ASN A 323 14.16 8.16 -20.88
CA ASN A 323 14.13 6.75 -21.31
C ASN A 323 15.45 6.02 -21.07
N HIS A 324 16.10 6.27 -19.93
CA HIS A 324 17.32 5.57 -19.53
C HIS A 324 17.06 4.19 -18.90
N GLY A 325 15.81 3.81 -18.66
CA GLY A 325 15.44 2.54 -18.03
C GLY A 325 14.28 1.84 -18.73
N LEU A 326 14.40 0.54 -19.03
CA LEU A 326 13.25 -0.30 -19.36
C LEU A 326 12.34 -0.48 -18.14
N PHE A 327 12.92 -0.88 -17.02
CA PHE A 327 12.23 -1.01 -15.74
C PHE A 327 12.81 -0.06 -14.69
N TRP A 328 11.97 0.39 -13.78
CA TRP A 328 12.38 1.17 -12.61
C TRP A 328 11.65 0.68 -11.37
N THR A 329 12.40 0.10 -10.43
CA THR A 329 11.89 -0.21 -9.10
C THR A 329 11.67 1.09 -8.32
N THR A 330 10.48 1.33 -7.79
CA THR A 330 10.13 2.57 -7.08
C THR A 330 8.91 2.37 -6.17
N TRP A 331 8.25 3.46 -5.74
CA TRP A 331 6.99 3.46 -5.00
C TRP A 331 5.90 4.24 -5.72
N LEU A 332 4.63 3.92 -5.46
CA LEU A 332 3.50 4.41 -6.23
C LEU A 332 3.32 5.94 -6.14
N GLY A 333 3.62 6.54 -4.97
CA GLY A 333 3.48 7.97 -4.73
C GLY A 333 4.36 8.86 -5.63
N ILE A 334 5.32 8.31 -6.37
CA ILE A 334 6.11 9.05 -7.35
C ILE A 334 5.42 9.18 -8.72
N VAL A 335 4.53 8.25 -9.05
CA VAL A 335 3.84 8.15 -10.36
C VAL A 335 3.19 9.45 -10.82
N PRO A 336 2.51 10.24 -9.94
CA PRO A 336 1.90 11.51 -10.36
C PRO A 336 2.85 12.48 -11.07
N ARG A 337 4.16 12.43 -10.77
CA ARG A 337 5.18 13.32 -11.37
C ARG A 337 5.45 13.04 -12.84
N TYR A 338 5.13 11.84 -13.32
CA TYR A 338 5.50 11.37 -14.65
C TYR A 338 4.33 11.29 -15.62
N ARG A 339 3.11 11.66 -15.20
CA ARG A 339 1.91 11.58 -16.06
C ARG A 339 1.99 12.42 -17.32
N GLU A 340 2.78 13.49 -17.29
CA GLU A 340 2.96 14.40 -18.43
C GLU A 340 4.17 14.07 -19.31
N MET A 341 4.83 12.94 -19.05
CA MET A 341 5.94 12.46 -19.86
C MET A 341 5.46 12.08 -21.27
N GLU A 342 6.29 12.34 -22.27
CA GLU A 342 5.95 12.07 -23.68
C GLU A 342 5.79 10.57 -23.97
N ASN A 343 6.66 9.74 -23.38
CA ASN A 343 6.55 8.29 -23.48
C ASN A 343 5.68 7.73 -22.37
N ASP A 344 4.69 6.93 -22.74
CA ASP A 344 3.85 6.22 -21.78
C ASP A 344 4.66 5.15 -21.01
N PHE A 345 4.24 4.90 -19.78
CA PHE A 345 4.74 3.84 -18.93
C PHE A 345 3.58 3.03 -18.37
N GLY A 346 3.87 1.81 -17.90
CA GLY A 346 2.94 1.02 -17.11
C GLY A 346 3.46 0.75 -15.70
N ILE A 347 2.60 0.19 -14.86
CA ILE A 347 2.84 -0.06 -13.43
C ILE A 347 2.68 -1.55 -13.19
N LEU A 348 3.69 -2.19 -12.59
CA LEU A 348 3.71 -3.60 -12.27
C LEU A 348 3.88 -3.81 -10.76
N PRO A 349 3.32 -4.90 -10.20
CA PRO A 349 3.78 -5.39 -8.92
C PRO A 349 5.23 -5.90 -9.04
N TYR A 350 5.88 -6.08 -7.89
CA TYR A 350 7.15 -6.81 -7.86
C TYR A 350 6.91 -8.27 -8.30
N PRO A 351 7.88 -8.89 -8.99
CA PRO A 351 7.72 -10.24 -9.51
C PRO A 351 7.69 -11.28 -8.40
N LYS A 352 6.96 -12.38 -8.64
CA LYS A 352 7.01 -13.57 -7.79
C LYS A 352 8.41 -14.16 -7.75
N LEU A 353 8.76 -14.88 -6.69
CA LEU A 353 10.03 -15.61 -6.67
C LEU A 353 10.12 -16.66 -7.79
N ASN A 354 9.00 -17.35 -8.04
CA ASN A 354 8.82 -18.41 -9.03
C ASN A 354 7.33 -18.57 -9.40
N ALA A 355 7.02 -19.45 -10.36
CA ALA A 355 5.67 -19.66 -10.87
C ALA A 355 4.75 -20.39 -9.86
N GLU A 356 5.32 -21.10 -8.89
CA GLU A 356 4.57 -21.81 -7.84
C GLU A 356 3.97 -20.84 -6.80
N GLN A 357 4.56 -19.66 -6.64
CA GLN A 357 4.01 -18.61 -5.78
C GLN A 357 2.68 -18.08 -6.34
N LYS A 358 1.66 -18.00 -5.49
CA LYS A 358 0.31 -17.60 -5.91
C LYS A 358 0.17 -16.09 -6.07
N ASP A 359 0.63 -15.36 -5.08
CA ASP A 359 0.29 -13.95 -4.90
C ASP A 359 1.46 -13.01 -5.27
N TYR A 360 1.14 -11.78 -5.64
CA TYR A 360 2.09 -10.71 -5.95
C TYR A 360 2.26 -9.78 -4.74
N TYR A 361 2.87 -10.29 -3.67
CA TYR A 361 3.07 -9.56 -2.43
C TYR A 361 3.79 -8.22 -2.66
N THR A 362 3.19 -7.13 -2.18
CA THR A 362 3.67 -5.76 -2.43
C THR A 362 3.97 -5.04 -1.12
N THR A 363 5.22 -4.66 -0.90
CA THR A 363 5.63 -3.93 0.31
C THR A 363 4.95 -2.56 0.40
N VAL A 364 4.43 -2.23 1.57
CA VAL A 364 4.13 -0.85 1.96
C VAL A 364 5.37 -0.24 2.62
N ALA A 365 5.93 0.80 2.02
CA ALA A 365 7.17 1.45 2.42
C ALA A 365 7.15 1.95 3.88
N PRO A 366 7.99 1.42 4.79
CA PRO A 366 8.00 1.85 6.18
C PRO A 366 8.28 3.32 6.41
N TYR A 367 9.16 3.91 5.59
CA TYR A 367 9.53 5.32 5.69
C TYR A 367 8.53 6.27 5.00
N ASN A 368 7.77 5.78 4.01
CA ASN A 368 6.85 6.60 3.22
C ASN A 368 5.37 6.36 3.58
N SER A 369 5.08 5.47 4.54
CA SER A 369 3.73 5.18 5.04
C SER A 369 3.38 6.01 6.27
N GLN A 370 2.08 6.28 6.44
CA GLN A 370 1.48 6.93 7.60
C GLN A 370 0.35 6.03 8.11
N PHE A 371 0.22 5.91 9.43
CA PHE A 371 -0.79 5.05 10.07
C PHE A 371 -1.65 5.85 11.04
N ILE A 372 -2.87 5.40 11.17
CA ILE A 372 -3.89 5.94 12.06
C ILE A 372 -3.63 5.39 13.46
N CYS A 373 -3.62 6.27 14.44
CA CYS A 373 -3.60 5.91 15.84
C CYS A 373 -4.37 6.95 16.67
N MET A 374 -4.84 6.55 17.85
CA MET A 374 -5.56 7.44 18.75
C MET A 374 -4.72 7.68 20.00
N PRO A 375 -4.39 8.94 20.36
CA PRO A 375 -3.66 9.25 21.58
C PRO A 375 -4.40 8.70 22.81
N LEU A 376 -3.68 8.11 23.78
CA LEU A 376 -4.28 7.53 25.00
C LEU A 376 -5.07 8.54 25.85
N ILE A 377 -4.82 9.83 25.67
CA ILE A 377 -5.57 10.87 26.35
C ILE A 377 -6.65 11.43 25.42
N GLN A 378 -7.91 11.31 25.84
CA GLN A 378 -9.10 11.67 25.04
C GLN A 378 -10.10 12.38 25.94
N ASN A 379 -10.74 13.44 25.44
CA ASN A 379 -11.84 14.11 26.14
C ASN A 379 -13.14 13.31 26.03
N ASP A 380 -13.40 12.75 24.85
CA ASP A 380 -14.60 11.98 24.52
C ASP A 380 -14.24 10.86 23.55
N VAL A 381 -14.06 9.66 24.10
CA VAL A 381 -13.61 8.47 23.36
C VAL A 381 -14.68 8.00 22.35
N GLU A 382 -15.97 8.09 22.70
CA GLU A 382 -17.08 7.65 21.82
C GLU A 382 -17.22 8.58 20.62
N ARG A 383 -17.14 9.90 20.84
CA ARG A 383 -17.11 10.89 19.76
C ARG A 383 -15.91 10.65 18.85
N ALA A 384 -14.73 10.44 19.44
CA ALA A 384 -13.50 10.28 18.68
C ALA A 384 -13.53 9.05 17.77
N GLY A 385 -13.99 7.90 18.28
CA GLY A 385 -14.20 6.70 17.49
C GLY A 385 -15.30 6.86 16.43
N THR A 386 -16.45 7.44 16.79
CA THR A 386 -17.57 7.66 15.86
C THR A 386 -17.18 8.51 14.64
N ILE A 387 -16.47 9.62 14.85
CA ILE A 387 -16.05 10.50 13.76
C ILE A 387 -14.98 9.82 12.91
N THR A 388 -14.04 9.12 13.53
CA THR A 388 -12.97 8.39 12.82
C THR A 388 -13.56 7.29 11.92
N GLU A 389 -14.52 6.52 12.42
CA GLU A 389 -15.24 5.51 11.63
C GLU A 389 -15.99 6.12 10.45
N ALA A 390 -16.66 7.26 10.67
CA ALA A 390 -17.36 7.98 9.60
C ALA A 390 -16.39 8.52 8.54
N LEU A 391 -15.23 9.04 8.94
CA LEU A 391 -14.18 9.51 8.04
C LEU A 391 -13.66 8.36 7.16
N ALA A 392 -13.41 7.18 7.72
CA ALA A 392 -12.98 6.00 6.97
C ALA A 392 -14.07 5.51 6.00
N TYR A 393 -15.32 5.38 6.47
CA TYR A 393 -16.46 4.97 5.65
C TYR A 393 -16.71 5.88 4.45
N TYR A 394 -16.75 7.19 4.68
CA TYR A 394 -16.94 8.15 3.58
C TYR A 394 -15.68 8.32 2.73
N GLY A 395 -14.50 8.05 3.29
CA GLY A 395 -13.26 7.92 2.53
C GLY A 395 -13.37 6.81 1.49
N LYS A 396 -13.82 5.61 1.89
CA LYS A 396 -14.09 4.51 0.95
C LYS A 396 -15.05 4.89 -0.17
N LYS A 397 -16.12 5.61 0.16
CA LYS A 397 -17.19 5.95 -0.81
C LYS A 397 -16.84 7.11 -1.74
N ILE A 398 -16.04 8.06 -1.28
CA ILE A 398 -15.84 9.35 -1.95
C ILE A 398 -14.40 9.49 -2.44
N VAL A 399 -13.43 9.17 -1.58
CA VAL A 399 -12.00 9.42 -1.83
C VAL A 399 -11.38 8.30 -2.64
N THR A 400 -11.63 7.04 -2.27
CA THR A 400 -11.05 5.88 -2.96
C THR A 400 -11.34 5.87 -4.47
N PRO A 401 -12.58 6.09 -4.95
CA PRO A 401 -12.84 6.14 -6.39
C PRO A 401 -12.04 7.26 -7.10
N ALA A 402 -11.92 8.42 -6.47
CA ALA A 402 -11.14 9.54 -7.01
C ALA A 402 -9.63 9.24 -7.01
N TYR A 403 -9.13 8.46 -6.04
CA TYR A 403 -7.73 8.04 -5.98
C TYR A 403 -7.35 7.11 -7.13
N TYR A 404 -8.20 6.11 -7.44
CA TYR A 404 -8.01 5.27 -8.61
C TYR A 404 -8.05 6.13 -9.88
N ASP A 405 -9.05 6.99 -10.05
CA ASP A 405 -9.12 7.90 -11.21
C ASP A 405 -7.85 8.72 -11.40
N VAL A 406 -7.24 9.23 -10.32
CA VAL A 406 -6.00 10.03 -10.40
C VAL A 406 -4.78 9.18 -10.74
N ASN A 407 -4.63 7.98 -10.19
CA ASN A 407 -3.45 7.14 -10.44
C ASN A 407 -3.51 6.31 -11.73
N LEU A 408 -4.66 6.24 -12.39
CA LEU A 408 -4.87 5.49 -13.63
C LEU A 408 -4.71 6.30 -14.92
N ILE A 409 -4.45 7.61 -14.84
CA ILE A 409 -4.42 8.48 -16.02
C ILE A 409 -2.98 8.77 -16.48
N GLY A 410 -2.59 8.16 -17.61
CA GLY A 410 -1.54 8.65 -18.53
C GLY A 410 -2.14 9.58 -19.61
N GLN A 411 -1.30 10.38 -20.27
CA GLN A 411 -1.72 11.48 -21.17
C GLN A 411 -2.69 11.10 -22.30
N SER A 412 -2.73 9.85 -22.75
CA SER A 412 -3.30 9.48 -24.04
C SER A 412 -4.52 8.53 -23.95
N THR A 413 -4.62 7.68 -22.92
CA THR A 413 -5.76 6.78 -22.68
C THR A 413 -5.83 6.36 -21.21
N ARG A 414 -7.05 6.18 -20.67
CA ARG A 414 -7.23 5.31 -19.50
C ARG A 414 -6.76 3.93 -19.93
N ASP A 415 -5.66 3.47 -19.36
CA ASP A 415 -5.20 2.12 -19.59
C ASP A 415 -5.94 1.22 -18.60
N GLU A 416 -7.04 0.60 -19.04
CA GLU A 416 -7.81 -0.37 -18.23
C GLU A 416 -6.86 -1.45 -17.66
N GLU A 417 -5.79 -1.80 -18.38
CA GLU A 417 -4.79 -2.77 -17.92
C GLU A 417 -4.02 -2.26 -16.68
N SER A 418 -3.84 -0.95 -16.53
CA SER A 418 -3.20 -0.36 -15.35
C SER A 418 -4.12 -0.39 -14.12
N GLU A 419 -5.44 -0.44 -14.30
CA GLU A 419 -6.42 -0.60 -13.21
C GLU A 419 -6.33 -1.99 -12.58
N ASP A 420 -6.27 -3.02 -13.42
CA ASP A 420 -6.08 -4.39 -12.96
C ASP A 420 -4.76 -4.57 -12.22
N MET A 421 -3.68 -3.90 -12.66
CA MET A 421 -2.40 -3.93 -11.93
C MET A 421 -2.48 -3.26 -10.57
N LEU A 422 -3.10 -2.07 -10.46
CA LEU A 422 -3.30 -1.41 -9.16
C LEU A 422 -4.15 -2.28 -8.23
N LYS A 423 -5.19 -2.93 -8.77
CA LYS A 423 -6.00 -3.87 -7.99
C LYS A 423 -5.16 -5.04 -7.49
N ILE A 424 -4.33 -5.67 -8.33
CA ILE A 424 -3.41 -6.75 -7.91
C ILE A 424 -2.46 -6.24 -6.82
N ILE A 425 -1.91 -5.03 -6.96
CA ILE A 425 -1.01 -4.43 -5.97
C ILE A 425 -1.71 -4.24 -4.62
N PHE A 426 -2.87 -3.57 -4.60
CA PHE A 426 -3.58 -3.25 -3.36
C PHE A 426 -4.24 -4.47 -2.69
N ASP A 427 -4.67 -5.45 -3.49
CA ASP A 427 -5.16 -6.74 -3.01
C ASP A 427 -4.03 -7.61 -2.41
N ASN A 428 -2.76 -7.19 -2.50
CA ASN A 428 -1.60 -7.94 -2.01
C ASN A 428 -0.60 -7.11 -1.18
N LEU A 429 -1.03 -6.00 -0.56
CA LEU A 429 -0.17 -5.20 0.31
C LEU A 429 0.40 -6.02 1.49
N VAL A 430 1.66 -5.75 1.82
CA VAL A 430 2.40 -6.36 2.94
C VAL A 430 2.86 -5.27 3.90
N PHE A 431 2.35 -5.38 5.12
CA PHE A 431 2.73 -4.57 6.26
C PHE A 431 3.72 -5.36 7.12
N ASP A 432 5.01 -5.24 6.84
CA ASP A 432 6.04 -5.97 7.58
C ASP A 432 6.34 -5.30 8.93
N ILE A 433 5.79 -5.88 9.99
CA ILE A 433 5.95 -5.41 11.37
C ILE A 433 7.43 -5.29 11.78
N GLY A 434 8.30 -6.17 11.28
CA GLY A 434 9.73 -6.14 11.58
C GLY A 434 10.41 -4.90 11.00
N TYR A 435 9.98 -4.46 9.81
CA TYR A 435 10.52 -3.24 9.20
C TYR A 435 10.00 -1.96 9.87
N TYR A 436 8.72 -1.90 10.26
CA TYR A 436 8.18 -0.71 10.95
C TYR A 436 8.77 -0.52 12.34
N TYR A 437 8.92 -1.60 13.11
CA TYR A 437 9.58 -1.55 14.42
C TYR A 437 11.10 -1.47 14.34
N GLN A 438 11.67 -1.50 13.13
CA GLN A 438 13.11 -1.48 12.87
C GLN A 438 13.86 -2.58 13.64
N ILE A 439 13.29 -3.78 13.67
CA ILE A 439 13.88 -4.95 14.32
C ILE A 439 15.20 -5.30 13.62
N GLY A 440 16.30 -5.34 14.38
CA GLY A 440 17.63 -5.61 13.82
C GLY A 440 18.06 -4.65 12.72
N PRO A 441 17.61 -3.38 12.79
CA PRO A 441 17.25 -2.50 11.65
C PRO A 441 17.45 -3.11 10.26
N TYR A 442 16.82 -4.27 9.99
CA TYR A 442 17.18 -5.09 8.84
C TYR A 442 16.80 -4.49 7.50
N ASN A 443 15.74 -3.68 7.45
CA ASN A 443 15.43 -2.85 6.28
C ASN A 443 16.65 -2.01 5.85
N LYS A 444 17.31 -1.37 6.81
CA LYS A 444 18.49 -0.53 6.55
C LYS A 444 19.70 -1.36 6.16
N GLU A 445 19.91 -2.50 6.79
CA GLU A 445 21.05 -3.37 6.47
C GLU A 445 20.90 -4.01 5.08
N LEU A 446 19.69 -4.39 4.68
CA LEU A 446 19.40 -4.84 3.31
C LEU A 446 19.68 -3.72 2.29
N ILE A 447 19.25 -2.49 2.58
CA ILE A 447 19.59 -1.31 1.78
C ILE A 447 21.12 -1.13 1.69
N TYR A 448 21.84 -1.29 2.79
CA TYR A 448 23.30 -1.20 2.77
C TYR A 448 23.95 -2.27 1.91
N MET A 449 23.39 -3.47 1.86
CA MET A 449 23.87 -4.50 0.94
C MET A 449 23.84 -4.01 -0.51
N VAL A 450 22.72 -3.44 -0.96
CA VAL A 450 22.62 -2.82 -2.31
C VAL A 450 23.65 -1.72 -2.51
N ARG A 451 23.84 -0.86 -1.51
CA ARG A 451 24.78 0.26 -1.60
C ARG A 451 26.24 -0.15 -1.66
N GLU A 452 26.57 -1.28 -1.08
CA GLU A 452 27.92 -1.81 -0.93
C GLU A 452 28.21 -2.95 -1.94
N TYR A 453 27.23 -3.33 -2.77
CA TYR A 453 27.28 -4.53 -3.61
C TYR A 453 27.61 -5.81 -2.81
N ASP A 454 27.16 -5.86 -1.55
CA ASP A 454 27.42 -6.96 -0.63
C ASP A 454 26.37 -8.07 -0.83
N THR A 455 26.83 -9.29 -1.10
CA THR A 455 25.96 -10.46 -1.27
C THR A 455 25.89 -11.34 -0.02
N ASN A 456 26.66 -11.03 1.03
CA ASN A 456 26.78 -11.86 2.23
C ASN A 456 25.66 -11.59 3.24
N PHE A 457 24.44 -12.01 2.89
CA PHE A 457 23.26 -11.83 3.74
C PHE A 457 23.42 -12.50 5.12
N ALA A 458 24.05 -13.68 5.18
CA ALA A 458 24.30 -14.40 6.43
C ALA A 458 25.08 -13.56 7.44
N SER A 459 26.21 -12.98 7.01
CA SER A 459 27.02 -12.12 7.88
C SER A 459 26.27 -10.86 8.29
N ARG A 460 25.45 -10.28 7.39
CA ARG A 460 24.62 -9.10 7.71
C ARG A 460 23.58 -9.42 8.77
N TYR A 461 22.89 -10.54 8.60
CA TYR A 461 21.92 -11.04 9.56
C TYR A 461 22.55 -11.27 10.95
N ASP A 462 23.62 -12.06 11.02
CA ASP A 462 24.27 -12.40 12.28
C ASP A 462 24.76 -11.16 13.04
N SER A 463 25.18 -10.11 12.33
CA SER A 463 25.65 -8.86 12.94
C SER A 463 24.58 -8.10 13.75
N LYS A 464 23.29 -8.32 13.46
CA LYS A 464 22.16 -7.62 14.12
C LYS A 464 21.24 -8.52 14.91
N LYS A 465 21.41 -9.84 14.85
CA LYS A 465 20.54 -10.81 15.52
C LYS A 465 20.33 -10.49 17.01
N ASN A 466 21.40 -10.23 17.75
CA ASN A 466 21.29 -9.88 19.17
C ASN A 466 20.57 -8.53 19.40
N VAL A 467 20.72 -7.57 18.49
CA VAL A 467 19.99 -6.28 18.57
C VAL A 467 18.50 -6.51 18.34
N ALA A 468 18.14 -7.34 17.35
CA ALA A 468 16.78 -7.73 17.06
C ALA A 468 16.12 -8.46 18.24
N GLU A 469 16.75 -9.51 18.77
CA GLU A 469 16.21 -10.33 19.86
C GLU A 469 15.97 -9.51 21.14
N ASN A 470 16.89 -8.59 21.47
CA ASN A 470 16.71 -7.70 22.62
C ASN A 470 15.52 -6.76 22.44
N LEU A 471 15.37 -6.15 21.25
CA LEU A 471 14.25 -5.24 20.98
C LEU A 471 12.91 -5.98 20.94
N LEU A 472 12.86 -7.17 20.35
CA LEU A 472 11.67 -8.03 20.37
C LEU A 472 11.26 -8.39 21.81
N GLY A 473 12.22 -8.68 22.69
CA GLY A 473 11.94 -8.92 24.10
C GLY A 473 11.22 -7.74 24.77
N VAL A 474 11.68 -6.51 24.52
CA VAL A 474 11.07 -5.29 25.05
C VAL A 474 9.65 -5.08 24.51
N ILE A 475 9.48 -5.18 23.19
CA ILE A 475 8.19 -4.94 22.53
C ILE A 475 7.17 -5.99 22.97
N ASN A 476 7.52 -7.28 22.95
CA ASN A 476 6.61 -8.35 23.35
C ASN A 476 6.22 -8.24 24.83
N GLU A 477 7.17 -7.93 25.73
CA GLU A 477 6.85 -7.69 27.15
C GLU A 477 5.88 -6.52 27.32
N TYR A 478 6.08 -5.42 26.58
CA TYR A 478 5.16 -4.30 26.61
C TYR A 478 3.75 -4.71 26.16
N TYR A 479 3.62 -5.39 25.02
CA TYR A 479 2.32 -5.81 24.50
C TYR A 479 1.59 -6.75 25.45
N GLN A 480 2.31 -7.69 26.07
CA GLN A 480 1.74 -8.57 27.09
C GLN A 480 1.22 -7.80 28.31
N ARG A 481 1.96 -6.78 28.77
CA ARG A 481 1.53 -5.91 29.87
C ARG A 481 0.32 -5.07 29.49
N ALA A 482 0.31 -4.48 28.30
CA ALA A 482 -0.81 -3.68 27.82
C ALA A 482 -2.10 -4.52 27.80
N VAL A 483 -2.05 -5.72 27.23
CA VAL A 483 -3.19 -6.66 27.21
C VAL A 483 -3.67 -7.01 28.62
N ALA A 484 -2.75 -7.20 29.57
CA ALA A 484 -3.13 -7.45 30.96
C ALA A 484 -3.91 -6.27 31.55
N THR A 485 -3.44 -5.04 31.34
CA THR A 485 -4.10 -3.81 31.81
C THR A 485 -5.50 -3.65 31.20
N TRP A 486 -5.62 -3.74 29.88
CA TRP A 486 -6.92 -3.60 29.19
C TRP A 486 -7.92 -4.69 29.58
N LYS A 487 -7.46 -5.92 29.81
CA LYS A 487 -8.32 -7.02 30.30
C LYS A 487 -8.77 -6.85 31.75
N THR A 488 -7.97 -6.22 32.62
CA THR A 488 -8.37 -5.93 34.00
C THR A 488 -9.28 -4.71 34.10
N ASP A 489 -9.04 -3.67 33.30
CA ASP A 489 -9.78 -2.41 33.34
C ASP A 489 -11.12 -2.46 32.59
N GLY A 490 -11.38 -3.52 31.83
CA GLY A 490 -12.71 -3.88 31.30
C GLY A 490 -13.79 -4.17 32.36
N THR A 491 -13.52 -3.88 33.64
CA THR A 491 -14.50 -3.82 34.74
C THR A 491 -14.66 -2.43 35.36
N ALA A 492 -13.92 -1.41 34.89
CA ALA A 492 -13.90 -0.07 35.50
C ALA A 492 -14.36 1.07 34.56
N ALA A 493 -14.74 0.78 33.32
CA ALA A 493 -15.46 1.71 32.44
C ALA A 493 -16.97 1.43 32.47
N GLU A 494 -17.60 1.67 33.62
CA GLU A 494 -19.04 1.95 33.76
C GLU A 494 -19.23 3.33 34.42
#